data_AF-A0A0F9VG97-F1
#
_entry.id   AF-A0A0F9VG97-F1
#
_cell.length_a   1.000
_cell.length_b   1.000
_cell.length_c   1.000
_cell.angle_alpha   90.00
_cell.angle_beta   90.00
_cell.angle_gamma   90.00
#
_symmetry.space_group_name_H-M   'P 1'
#
loop_
_entity.id
_entity.type
_entity.pdbx_description
1 polymer ?
#
loop_
_entity_poly.entity_id
_entity_poly.type
_entity_poly.pdbx_seq_one_letter_code
_entity_poly.pdbx_strand_id
1 'polypeptide(L)'
;MSDQLPDVDPAALDALRELMEDDYPLLLETFLADAKLRLTQLREALVIEDLEAFRQAAHSFKGSCGNMGALALEQACLIAERAALEGDTSAASNSYSRIRERFIRLQAQLF
;
A
#
# COMPACT_ATOMS: atom_id res chain seq x y z
N MET A 1 -15.47 -16.73 -8.27
CA MET A 1 -16.01 -15.99 -7.10
C MET A 1 -14.96 -14.99 -6.72
N SER A 2 -15.35 -13.72 -6.62
CA SER A 2 -14.44 -12.57 -6.53
C SER A 2 -13.69 -12.59 -5.20
N ASP A 3 -12.49 -13.16 -5.21
CA ASP A 3 -11.59 -13.28 -4.05
C ASP A 3 -10.93 -11.92 -3.76
N GLN A 4 -11.74 -10.89 -3.53
CA GLN A 4 -11.24 -9.57 -3.16
C GLN A 4 -10.95 -9.57 -1.66
N LEU A 5 -9.66 -9.53 -1.32
CA LEU A 5 -9.22 -9.27 0.05
C LEU A 5 -9.92 -8.00 0.59
N PRO A 6 -10.27 -7.99 1.89
CA PRO A 6 -10.77 -6.78 2.53
C PRO A 6 -9.70 -5.69 2.51
N ASP A 7 -10.12 -4.42 2.48
CA ASP A 7 -9.15 -3.32 2.41
C ASP A 7 -8.38 -3.17 3.73
N VAL A 8 -9.04 -3.43 4.86
CA VAL A 8 -8.45 -3.48 6.20
C VAL A 8 -8.89 -4.75 6.94
N ASP A 9 -8.01 -5.32 7.77
CA ASP A 9 -8.37 -6.32 8.76
C ASP A 9 -8.98 -5.64 10.00
N PRO A 10 -10.27 -5.87 10.30
CA PRO A 10 -10.92 -5.26 11.46
C PRO A 10 -10.22 -5.62 12.78
N ALA A 11 -9.76 -6.86 12.93
CA ALA A 11 -9.11 -7.31 14.16
C ALA A 11 -7.75 -6.63 14.37
N ALA A 12 -6.99 -6.42 13.28
CA ALA A 12 -5.74 -5.67 13.35
C ALA A 12 -5.98 -4.19 13.68
N LEU A 13 -7.03 -3.59 13.09
CA LEU A 13 -7.38 -2.20 13.34
C LEU A 13 -7.80 -1.96 14.79
N ASP A 14 -8.62 -2.86 15.35
CA ASP A 14 -9.04 -2.81 16.74
C ASP A 14 -7.85 -3.00 17.69
N ALA A 15 -6.97 -3.96 17.41
CA ALA A 15 -5.76 -4.18 18.20
C ALA A 15 -4.81 -2.97 18.16
N LEU A 16 -4.64 -2.32 17.00
CA LEU A 16 -3.85 -1.09 16.88
C LEU A 16 -4.48 0.06 17.66
N ARG A 17 -5.81 0.18 17.63
CA ARG A 17 -6.53 1.21 18.37
C ARG A 17 -6.41 1.03 19.88
N GLU A 18 -6.53 -0.20 20.37
CA GLU A 18 -6.35 -0.53 21.78
C GLU A 18 -4.90 -0.34 22.23
N LEU A 19 -3.92 -0.70 21.40
CA LEU A 19 -2.50 -0.57 21.74
C LEU A 19 -2.03 0.89 21.76
N MET A 20 -2.51 1.72 20.83
CA MET A 20 -2.05 3.10 20.67
C MET A 20 -2.87 4.11 21.49
N GLU A 21 -4.10 3.75 21.89
CA GLU A 21 -5.01 4.61 22.65
C GLU A 21 -5.07 6.04 22.07
N ASP A 22 -4.56 7.03 22.81
CA ASP A 22 -4.56 8.46 22.43
C ASP A 22 -3.67 8.78 21.21
N ASP A 23 -2.68 7.93 20.90
CA ASP A 23 -1.76 8.09 19.77
C ASP A 23 -2.29 7.46 18.47
N TYR A 24 -3.43 6.77 18.50
CA TYR A 24 -3.99 6.12 17.31
C TYR A 24 -4.26 7.10 16.14
N PRO A 25 -4.80 8.32 16.34
CA PRO A 25 -4.95 9.29 15.26
C PRO A 25 -3.60 9.69 14.64
N LEU A 26 -2.55 9.88 15.45
CA LEU A 26 -1.21 10.23 14.97
C LEU A 26 -0.60 9.08 14.15
N LEU A 27 -0.84 7.83 14.55
CA LEU A 27 -0.44 6.65 13.78
C LEU A 27 -1.09 6.67 12.39
N LEU A 28 -2.40 6.91 12.31
CA LEU A 28 -3.11 6.98 11.02
C LEU A 28 -2.60 8.12 10.15
N GLU A 29 -2.38 9.31 10.71
CA GLU A 29 -1.81 10.44 9.97
C GLU A 29 -0.43 10.12 9.41
N THR A 30 0.43 9.47 10.22
CA THR A 30 1.78 9.05 9.82
C THR A 30 1.72 8.04 8.68
N PHE A 31 0.86 7.02 8.80
CA PHE A 31 0.65 6.03 7.75
C PHE A 31 0.15 6.67 6.45
N LEU A 32 -0.85 7.56 6.53
CA LEU A 32 -1.40 8.23 5.35
C LEU A 32 -0.37 9.15 4.67
N ALA A 33 0.51 9.79 5.44
CA ALA A 33 1.62 10.58 4.91
C ALA A 33 2.66 9.70 4.20
N ASP A 34 3.09 8.59 4.81
CA ASP A 34 4.01 7.63 4.18
C ASP A 34 3.39 7.04 2.91
N ALA A 35 2.12 6.64 2.93
CA ALA A 35 1.43 6.12 1.76
C ALA A 35 1.42 7.09 0.57
N LYS A 36 1.16 8.38 0.80
CA LYS A 36 1.21 9.42 -0.24
C LYS A 36 2.61 9.59 -0.82
N LEU A 37 3.64 9.52 0.03
CA LEU A 37 5.03 9.54 -0.39
C LEU A 37 5.36 8.34 -1.29
N ARG A 38 4.99 7.12 -0.87
CA ARG A 38 5.21 5.89 -1.66
C ARG A 38 4.50 5.91 -3.01
N LEU A 39 3.25 6.37 -3.04
CA LEU A 39 2.48 6.54 -4.28
C LEU A 39 3.17 7.50 -5.26
N THR A 40 3.81 8.55 -4.74
CA THR A 40 4.56 9.50 -5.55
C THR A 40 5.82 8.84 -6.11
N GLN A 41 6.59 8.14 -5.27
CA GLN A 41 7.81 7.42 -5.66
C GLN A 41 7.52 6.34 -6.72
N LEU A 42 6.47 5.53 -6.54
CA LEU A 42 6.05 4.52 -7.51
C LEU A 42 5.71 5.14 -8.87
N ARG A 43 5.00 6.26 -8.87
CA ARG A 43 4.65 6.98 -10.10
C ARG A 43 5.90 7.50 -10.81
N GLU A 44 6.81 8.12 -10.07
CA GLU A 44 8.04 8.70 -10.62
C GLU A 44 8.94 7.63 -11.22
N ALA A 45 9.12 6.51 -10.51
CA ALA A 45 9.86 5.35 -10.99
C ALA A 45 9.28 4.80 -12.30
N LEU A 46 7.95 4.70 -12.45
CA LEU A 46 7.32 4.30 -13.71
C LEU A 46 7.57 5.30 -14.85
N VAL A 47 7.53 6.61 -14.58
CA VAL A 47 7.73 7.64 -15.61
C VAL A 47 9.13 7.58 -16.22
N ILE A 48 10.14 7.22 -15.42
CA ILE A 48 11.53 7.10 -15.87
C ILE A 48 11.95 5.65 -16.17
N GLU A 49 11.00 4.70 -16.12
CA GLU A 49 11.21 3.26 -16.32
C GLU A 49 12.27 2.64 -15.37
N ASP A 50 12.44 3.21 -14.18
CA ASP A 50 13.33 2.66 -13.13
C ASP A 50 12.60 1.60 -12.30
N LEU A 51 12.63 0.37 -12.79
CA LEU A 51 11.97 -0.77 -12.14
C LEU A 51 12.60 -1.12 -10.78
N GLU A 52 13.88 -0.83 -10.55
CA GLU A 52 14.49 -1.10 -9.25
C GLU A 52 13.99 -0.10 -8.20
N ALA A 53 13.92 1.19 -8.54
CA ALA A 53 13.29 2.19 -7.67
C ALA A 53 11.81 1.87 -7.42
N PHE A 54 11.08 1.42 -8.44
CA PHE A 54 9.69 0.99 -8.29
C PHE A 54 9.56 -0.18 -7.31
N ARG A 55 10.41 -1.21 -7.46
CA ARG A 55 10.45 -2.38 -6.59
C ARG A 55 10.72 -1.98 -5.14
N GLN A 56 11.69 -1.10 -4.89
CA GLN A 56 12.04 -0.65 -3.55
C GLN A 56 10.91 0.14 -2.89
N ALA A 57 10.25 1.02 -3.65
CA ALA A 57 9.08 1.77 -3.17
C ALA A 57 7.91 0.82 -2.84
N ALA A 58 7.64 -0.18 -3.71
CA ALA A 58 6.60 -1.18 -3.49
C ALA A 58 6.90 -2.04 -2.25
N HIS A 59 8.14 -2.50 -2.09
CA HIS A 59 8.57 -3.29 -0.93
C HIS A 59 8.40 -2.53 0.38
N SER A 60 8.84 -1.27 0.41
CA SER A 60 8.72 -0.41 1.59
C SER A 60 7.25 -0.17 1.93
N PHE A 61 6.43 0.11 0.91
CA PHE A 61 5.00 0.35 1.12
C PHE A 61 4.26 -0.90 1.60
N LYS A 62 4.61 -2.08 1.08
CA LYS A 62 4.09 -3.37 1.55
C LYS A 62 4.27 -3.54 3.07
N GLY A 63 5.47 -3.26 3.59
CA GLY A 63 5.73 -3.35 5.04
C GLY A 63 4.86 -2.40 5.87
N SER A 64 4.71 -1.16 5.39
CA SER A 64 3.82 -0.16 6.01
C SER A 64 2.35 -0.64 6.02
N CYS A 65 1.88 -1.23 4.92
CA CYS A 65 0.53 -1.80 4.82
C CYS A 65 0.32 -2.97 5.77
N GLY A 66 1.31 -3.88 5.89
CA GLY A 66 1.24 -5.03 6.79
C GLY A 66 1.11 -4.61 8.26
N ASN A 67 1.85 -3.59 8.68
CA ASN A 67 1.75 -3.04 10.04
C ASN A 67 0.37 -2.45 10.36
N MET A 68 -0.35 -1.96 9.35
CA MET A 68 -1.69 -1.39 9.52
C MET A 68 -2.83 -2.38 9.29
N GLY A 69 -2.53 -3.64 8.96
CA GLY A 69 -3.54 -4.61 8.53
C GLY A 69 -4.24 -4.24 7.22
N ALA A 70 -3.58 -3.45 6.35
CA ALA A 70 -4.13 -3.01 5.07
C ALA A 70 -4.02 -4.09 3.99
N LEU A 71 -4.72 -5.22 4.16
CA LEU A 71 -4.51 -6.47 3.45
C LEU A 71 -4.56 -6.36 1.93
N ALA A 72 -5.60 -5.71 1.37
CA ALA A 72 -5.71 -5.58 -0.08
C ALA A 72 -4.62 -4.69 -0.68
N LEU A 73 -4.15 -3.68 0.07
CA LEU A 73 -3.10 -2.76 -0.36
C LEU A 73 -1.73 -3.43 -0.26
N GLU A 74 -1.48 -4.19 0.81
CA GLU A 74 -0.28 -5.03 0.97
C GLU A 74 -0.14 -6.01 -0.20
N GLN A 75 -1.21 -6.72 -0.54
CA GLN A 75 -1.22 -7.66 -1.66
C GLN A 75 -0.96 -6.96 -3.01
N ALA A 76 -1.50 -5.75 -3.20
CA ALA A 76 -1.23 -4.96 -4.41
C ALA A 76 0.26 -4.55 -4.50
N CYS A 77 0.86 -4.17 -3.37
CA CYS A 77 2.30 -3.85 -3.29
C CYS A 77 3.17 -5.09 -3.56
N LEU A 78 2.78 -6.27 -3.08
CA LEU A 78 3.47 -7.52 -3.40
C LEU A 78 3.45 -7.83 -4.91
N ILE A 79 2.31 -7.60 -5.57
CA ILE A 79 2.21 -7.80 -7.03
C ILE A 79 3.09 -6.79 -7.77
N ALA A 80 3.12 -5.53 -7.32
CA ALA A 80 4.00 -4.50 -7.88
C ALA A 80 5.49 -4.85 -7.75
N GLU A 81 5.90 -5.33 -6.56
CA GLU A 81 7.28 -5.78 -6.31
C GLU A 81 7.69 -6.92 -7.26
N ARG A 82 6.79 -7.89 -7.48
CA ARG A 82 7.01 -9.01 -8.42
C ARG A 82 7.10 -8.56 -9.86
N ALA A 83 6.18 -7.71 -10.31
CA ALA A 83 6.18 -7.19 -11.68
C ALA A 83 7.50 -6.50 -12.03
N ALA A 84 8.06 -5.72 -11.10
CA ALA A 84 9.36 -5.09 -11.30
C ALA A 84 10.53 -6.10 -11.32
N LEU A 85 10.51 -7.12 -10.46
CA LEU A 85 11.51 -8.21 -10.48
C LEU A 85 11.50 -8.99 -11.80
N GLU A 86 10.32 -9.13 -12.41
CA GLU A 86 10.13 -9.82 -13.69
C GLU A 86 10.45 -8.93 -14.90
N GLY A 87 10.70 -7.62 -14.68
CA GLY A 87 10.95 -6.67 -15.76
C GLY A 87 9.68 -6.27 -16.53
N ASP A 88 8.49 -6.62 -16.04
CA ASP A 88 7.22 -6.38 -16.72
C ASP A 88 6.68 -4.98 -16.37
N THR A 89 7.03 -4.01 -17.22
CA THR A 89 6.62 -2.60 -17.08
C THR A 89 5.10 -2.42 -17.22
N SER A 90 4.42 -3.28 -17.99
CA SER A 90 2.97 -3.24 -18.16
C SER A 90 2.27 -3.72 -16.87
N ALA A 91 2.74 -4.82 -16.30
CA ALA A 91 2.26 -5.32 -15.01
C ALA A 91 2.58 -4.34 -13.86
N ALA A 92 3.75 -3.69 -13.88
CA ALA A 92 4.11 -2.64 -12.93
C ALA A 92 3.13 -1.44 -13.00
N SER A 93 2.80 -0.99 -14.21
CA SER A 93 1.84 0.10 -14.42
C SER A 93 0.41 -0.27 -13.98
N ASN A 94 -0.01 -1.51 -14.26
CA ASN A 94 -1.31 -2.02 -13.82
C ASN A 94 -1.38 -2.10 -12.29
N SER A 95 -0.35 -2.67 -11.66
CA SER A 95 -0.28 -2.80 -10.20
C SER A 95 -0.26 -1.44 -9.50
N TYR A 96 0.43 -0.42 -10.03
CA TYR A 96 0.36 0.94 -9.51
C TYR A 96 -1.08 1.49 -9.51
N SER A 97 -1.84 1.28 -10.59
CA SER A 97 -3.24 1.71 -10.65
C SER A 97 -4.08 1.02 -9.58
N ARG A 98 -3.86 -0.28 -9.37
CA ARG A 98 -4.53 -1.04 -8.31
C ARG A 98 -4.15 -0.55 -6.91
N ILE A 99 -2.87 -0.26 -6.65
CA ILE A 99 -2.42 0.31 -5.37
C ILE A 99 -3.15 1.62 -5.09
N ARG A 100 -3.24 2.52 -6.09
CA ARG A 100 -3.93 3.81 -5.95
C ARG A 100 -5.42 3.64 -5.62
N GLU A 101 -6.12 2.76 -6.32
CA GLU A 101 -7.53 2.47 -6.07
C GLU A 101 -7.76 1.91 -4.65
N ARG A 102 -6.90 0.98 -4.22
CA ARG A 102 -6.98 0.37 -2.89
C ARG A 102 -6.67 1.37 -1.79
N PHE A 103 -5.72 2.27 -2.00
CA PHE A 103 -5.42 3.33 -1.05
C PHE A 103 -6.61 4.27 -0.85
N ILE A 104 -7.28 4.68 -1.93
CA ILE A 104 -8.48 5.54 -1.85
C ILE A 104 -9.59 4.85 -1.06
N ARG A 105 -9.84 3.56 -1.32
CA ARG A 105 -10.85 2.77 -0.61
C ARG A 105 -10.52 2.60 0.88
N LEU A 106 -9.27 2.33 1.20
CA LEU A 106 -8.81 2.21 2.58
C LEU A 106 -8.94 3.54 3.31
N GLN A 107 -8.52 4.64 2.69
CA GLN A 107 -8.60 5.98 3.28
C GLN A 107 -10.05 6.31 3.67
N ALA A 108 -11.03 5.99 2.82
CA ALA A 108 -12.45 6.22 3.12
C ALA A 108 -13.03 5.39 4.27
N GLN A 109 -12.31 4.37 4.77
CA GLN A 109 -12.73 3.53 5.89
C GLN A 109 -12.06 3.91 7.21
N LEU A 110 -10.95 4.67 7.15
CA LEU A 110 -10.22 5.12 8.34
C LEU A 110 -10.76 6.45 8.90
N PHE A 111 -11.69 7.09 8.19
CA PHE A 111 -12.41 8.31 8.59
C PHE A 111 -13.92 8.04 8.65
#